data_AF-A0A7W6Q4K2-F1
#
_entry.id   AF-A0A7W6Q4K2-F1
#
_cell.length_a   1.000
_cell.length_b   1.000
_cell.length_c   1.000
_cell.angle_alpha   90.00
_cell.angle_beta   90.00
_cell.angle_gamma   90.00
#
_symmetry.space_group_name_H-M   'P 1'
#
loop_
_entity.id
_entity.type
_entity.pdbx_description
1 polymer ?
#
loop_
_entity_poly.entity_id
_entity_poly.type
_entity_poly.pdbx_seq_one_letter_code
_entity_poly.pdbx_strand_id
1 'polypeptide(L)'
;MGKIEKISAPKAGTAERSAQRARRKEAVAKASTVTFTLEPTVKRAIAAQAKAAGMNVTHYLQMMVENHVIDHAAKGDPLATRLAAKRFVINHAVALAGSLYSAGKFDEHFILTVVREAEKSPEFSANYAEAVGGEDADGTRAAARARVSLNQQIGRVIKKAAGARSKRLASGKIARAQVTDAIVSTYTLLDKAA
;
A
#
# COMPACT_ATOMS: atom_id res chain seq x y z
N MET A 1 14.82 -53.19 -25.52
CA MET A 1 14.50 -52.16 -24.52
C MET A 1 15.11 -50.84 -24.98
N GLY A 2 14.30 -49.94 -25.57
CA GLY A 2 14.76 -48.65 -26.08
C GLY A 2 14.83 -47.60 -24.98
N LYS A 3 15.95 -46.86 -24.89
CA LYS A 3 16.11 -45.71 -23.99
C LYS A 3 15.32 -44.53 -24.53
N ILE A 4 14.37 -44.02 -23.75
CA ILE A 4 13.66 -42.78 -24.05
C ILE A 4 14.52 -41.63 -23.52
N GLU A 5 15.14 -40.87 -24.42
CA GLU A 5 15.81 -39.62 -24.07
C GLU A 5 14.76 -38.56 -23.70
N LYS A 6 14.88 -38.01 -22.49
CA LYS A 6 14.09 -36.86 -22.05
C LYS A 6 14.57 -35.61 -22.79
N ILE A 7 13.80 -35.19 -23.80
CA ILE A 7 14.00 -33.89 -24.46
C ILE A 7 13.66 -32.78 -23.44
N SER A 8 14.70 -32.11 -22.93
CA SER A 8 14.57 -30.90 -22.12
C SER A 8 14.21 -29.72 -23.03
N ALA A 9 13.07 -29.08 -22.80
CA ALA A 9 12.72 -27.83 -23.48
C ALA A 9 13.78 -26.74 -23.24
N PRO A 10 14.09 -25.90 -24.24
CA PRO A 10 15.11 -24.86 -24.12
C PRO A 10 14.72 -23.82 -23.07
N LYS A 11 15.62 -23.55 -22.11
CA LYS A 11 15.45 -22.48 -21.12
C LYS A 11 15.58 -21.13 -21.82
N ALA A 12 14.45 -20.47 -22.09
CA ALA A 12 14.43 -19.08 -22.56
C ALA A 12 15.34 -18.19 -21.70
N GLY A 13 16.19 -17.39 -22.36
CA GLY A 13 17.23 -16.58 -21.74
C GLY A 13 16.67 -15.51 -20.78
N THR A 14 17.49 -15.08 -19.82
CA THR A 14 17.14 -14.06 -18.82
C THR A 14 16.62 -12.75 -19.43
N ALA A 15 17.12 -12.36 -20.61
CA ALA A 15 16.68 -11.16 -21.35
C ALA A 15 15.29 -11.30 -21.99
N GLU A 16 14.94 -12.47 -22.55
CA GLU A 16 13.59 -12.71 -23.09
C GLU A 16 12.55 -12.75 -21.96
N ARG A 17 12.90 -13.37 -20.83
CA ARG A 17 12.04 -13.39 -19.64
C ARG A 17 11.82 -11.99 -19.06
N SER A 18 12.82 -11.11 -19.09
CA SER A 18 12.68 -9.72 -18.62
C SER A 18 11.82 -8.89 -19.56
N ALA A 19 12.02 -9.01 -20.88
CA ALA A 19 11.20 -8.36 -21.89
C ALA A 19 9.73 -8.82 -21.84
N GLN A 20 9.49 -10.13 -21.69
CA GLN A 20 8.14 -10.68 -21.55
C GLN A 20 7.45 -10.18 -20.26
N ARG A 21 8.20 -10.05 -19.16
CA ARG A 21 7.67 -9.45 -17.92
C ARG A 21 7.35 -7.97 -18.07
N ALA A 22 8.17 -7.21 -18.80
CA ALA A 22 7.91 -5.80 -19.08
C ALA A 22 6.63 -5.61 -19.91
N ARG A 23 6.47 -6.37 -21.01
CA ARG A 23 5.26 -6.36 -21.84
C ARG A 23 4.01 -6.75 -21.04
N ARG A 24 4.09 -7.76 -20.16
CA ARG A 24 2.98 -8.13 -19.28
C ARG A 24 2.62 -7.01 -18.29
N LYS A 25 3.60 -6.33 -17.69
CA LYS A 25 3.34 -5.20 -16.80
C LYS A 25 2.67 -4.05 -17.54
N GLU A 26 3.13 -3.75 -18.74
CA GLU A 26 2.55 -2.70 -19.59
C GLU A 26 1.10 -3.04 -20.00
N ALA A 27 0.83 -4.29 -20.39
CA ALA A 27 -0.52 -4.75 -20.70
C ALA A 27 -1.47 -4.62 -19.51
N VAL A 28 -1.04 -5.02 -18.31
CA VAL A 28 -1.85 -4.89 -17.08
C VAL A 28 -2.07 -3.42 -16.71
N ALA A 29 -1.03 -2.58 -16.82
CA ALA A 29 -1.14 -1.15 -16.56
C ALA A 29 -2.12 -0.48 -17.53
N LYS A 30 -2.03 -0.79 -18.82
CA LYS A 30 -2.95 -0.29 -19.86
C LYS A 30 -4.39 -0.76 -19.60
N ALA A 31 -4.57 -2.01 -19.21
CA ALA A 31 -5.89 -2.56 -18.89
C ALA A 31 -6.54 -1.91 -17.64
N SER A 32 -5.73 -1.35 -16.74
CA SER A 32 -6.21 -0.77 -15.47
C SER A 32 -6.18 0.77 -15.47
N THR A 33 -5.68 1.41 -16.53
CA THR A 33 -5.59 2.86 -16.62
C THR A 33 -6.86 3.41 -17.25
N VAL A 34 -7.51 4.32 -16.55
CA VAL A 34 -8.67 5.06 -17.05
C VAL A 34 -8.26 6.51 -17.31
N THR A 35 -8.47 6.98 -18.54
CA THR A 35 -8.25 8.38 -18.92
C THR A 35 -9.60 9.03 -19.17
N PHE A 36 -9.85 10.17 -18.54
CA PHE A 36 -11.05 10.97 -18.75
C PHE A 36 -10.72 12.46 -18.71
N THR A 37 -11.56 13.25 -19.36
CA THR A 37 -11.44 14.70 -19.40
C THR A 37 -12.36 15.30 -18.35
N LEU A 38 -11.85 16.30 -17.63
CA LEU A 38 -12.63 17.09 -16.67
C LEU A 38 -12.73 18.53 -17.15
N GLU A 39 -13.86 19.17 -16.88
CA GLU A 39 -13.96 20.62 -16.98
C GLU A 39 -12.88 21.28 -16.09
N PRO A 40 -12.23 22.38 -16.53
CA PRO A 40 -11.18 23.04 -15.76
C PRO A 40 -11.58 23.43 -14.33
N THR A 41 -12.81 23.88 -14.13
CA THR A 41 -13.37 24.26 -12.82
C THR A 41 -13.46 23.06 -11.89
N VAL A 42 -13.98 21.92 -12.38
CA VAL A 42 -14.06 20.65 -11.66
C VAL A 42 -12.67 20.16 -11.27
N LYS A 43 -11.70 20.20 -12.20
CA LYS A 43 -10.31 19.81 -11.91
C LYS A 43 -9.70 20.64 -10.77
N ARG A 44 -9.95 21.96 -10.75
CA ARG A 44 -9.47 22.84 -9.67
C ARG A 44 -10.13 22.51 -8.34
N ALA A 45 -11.44 22.29 -8.34
CA ALA A 45 -12.19 21.92 -7.14
C ALA A 45 -11.67 20.60 -6.54
N ILE A 46 -11.49 19.57 -7.37
CA ILE A 46 -10.92 18.28 -6.95
C ILE A 46 -9.49 18.45 -6.41
N ALA A 47 -8.67 19.29 -7.04
CA ALA A 47 -7.31 19.56 -6.55
C ALA A 47 -7.30 20.23 -5.16
N ALA A 48 -8.24 21.16 -4.92
CA ALA A 48 -8.40 21.80 -3.61
C ALA A 48 -8.85 20.80 -2.55
N GLN A 49 -9.83 19.96 -2.86
CA GLN A 49 -10.30 18.90 -1.94
C GLN A 49 -9.19 17.88 -1.64
N ALA A 50 -8.44 17.43 -2.66
CA ALA A 50 -7.29 16.55 -2.46
C ALA A 50 -6.26 17.19 -1.52
N LYS A 51 -5.93 18.48 -1.71
CA LYS A 51 -5.03 19.20 -0.82
C LYS A 51 -5.55 19.27 0.61
N ALA A 52 -6.84 19.59 0.80
CA ALA A 52 -7.48 19.64 2.11
C ALA A 52 -7.46 18.27 2.82
N ALA A 53 -7.67 17.18 2.06
CA ALA A 53 -7.56 15.82 2.55
C ALA A 53 -6.10 15.34 2.73
N GLY A 54 -5.10 16.17 2.46
CA GLY A 54 -3.70 15.78 2.53
C GLY A 54 -3.35 14.67 1.51
N MET A 55 -3.91 14.71 0.31
CA MET A 55 -3.66 13.74 -0.77
C MET A 55 -3.19 14.43 -2.05
N ASN A 56 -2.50 13.69 -2.92
CA ASN A 56 -2.35 14.14 -4.31
C ASN A 56 -3.63 13.80 -5.09
N VAL A 57 -3.85 14.47 -6.22
CA VAL A 57 -5.09 14.34 -7.00
C VAL A 57 -5.35 12.89 -7.44
N THR A 58 -4.33 12.17 -7.90
CA THR A 58 -4.47 10.77 -8.32
C THR A 58 -4.96 9.87 -7.19
N HIS A 59 -4.35 9.98 -6.01
CA HIS A 59 -4.75 9.19 -4.83
C HIS A 59 -6.15 9.58 -4.34
N TYR A 60 -6.49 10.87 -4.39
CA TYR A 60 -7.81 11.34 -4.02
C TYR A 60 -8.90 10.80 -4.96
N LEU A 61 -8.67 10.83 -6.28
CA LEU A 61 -9.58 10.24 -7.26
C LEU A 61 -9.70 8.72 -7.10
N GLN A 62 -8.59 8.03 -6.86
CA GLN A 62 -8.63 6.59 -6.56
C GLN A 62 -9.48 6.30 -5.33
N MET A 63 -9.32 7.07 -4.25
CA MET A 63 -10.15 6.96 -3.05
C MET A 63 -11.63 7.20 -3.37
N MET A 64 -11.96 8.21 -4.16
CA MET A 64 -13.36 8.47 -4.55
C MET A 64 -13.98 7.31 -5.30
N VAL A 65 -13.25 6.70 -6.24
CA VAL A 65 -13.72 5.52 -6.97
C VAL A 65 -13.84 4.30 -6.06
N GLU A 66 -12.86 4.06 -5.19
CA GLU A 66 -12.92 2.97 -4.19
C GLU A 66 -14.12 3.14 -3.26
N ASN A 67 -14.38 4.35 -2.76
CA ASN A 67 -15.55 4.65 -1.93
C ASN A 67 -16.86 4.45 -2.70
N HIS A 68 -16.93 4.90 -3.96
CA HIS A 68 -18.12 4.66 -4.78
C HIS A 68 -18.42 3.17 -4.95
N VAL A 69 -17.39 2.33 -5.13
CA VAL A 69 -17.58 0.87 -5.16
C VAL A 69 -18.09 0.35 -3.82
N ILE A 70 -17.55 0.81 -2.69
CA ILE A 70 -18.00 0.41 -1.35
C ILE A 70 -19.48 0.78 -1.14
N ASP A 71 -19.86 2.01 -1.49
CA ASP A 71 -21.19 2.57 -1.20
C ASP A 71 -22.30 1.95 -2.06
N HIS A 72 -21.96 1.41 -3.24
CA HIS A 72 -22.94 0.90 -4.21
C HIS A 72 -22.85 -0.60 -4.49
N ALA A 73 -21.93 -1.32 -3.85
CA ALA A 73 -21.84 -2.76 -4.03
C ALA A 73 -23.02 -3.49 -3.37
N ALA A 74 -23.34 -4.67 -3.90
CA ALA A 74 -24.28 -5.57 -3.26
C ALA A 74 -23.75 -5.98 -1.88
N LYS A 75 -24.66 -6.25 -0.94
CA LYS A 75 -24.29 -6.72 0.39
C LYS A 75 -23.48 -8.02 0.28
N GLY A 76 -22.30 -8.04 0.89
CA GLY A 76 -21.39 -9.19 0.85
C GLY A 76 -20.49 -9.25 -0.38
N ASP A 77 -20.43 -8.20 -1.21
CA ASP A 77 -19.47 -8.13 -2.30
C ASP A 77 -18.01 -8.23 -1.77
N PRO A 78 -17.21 -9.20 -2.24
CA PRO A 78 -15.85 -9.40 -1.73
C PRO A 78 -14.91 -8.22 -2.01
N LEU A 79 -15.09 -7.52 -3.13
CA LEU A 79 -14.25 -6.37 -3.46
C LEU A 79 -14.54 -5.19 -2.54
N ALA A 80 -15.81 -4.86 -2.34
CA ALA A 80 -16.24 -3.81 -1.43
C ALA A 80 -15.79 -4.08 0.00
N THR A 81 -15.94 -5.32 0.48
CA THR A 81 -15.49 -5.75 1.82
C THR A 81 -13.98 -5.51 1.98
N ARG A 82 -13.17 -5.98 1.02
CA ARG A 82 -11.73 -5.76 1.03
C ARG A 82 -11.33 -4.28 0.95
N LEU A 83 -12.02 -3.49 0.12
CA LEU A 83 -11.75 -2.05 -0.02
C LEU A 83 -12.11 -1.29 1.26
N ALA A 84 -13.23 -1.61 1.89
CA ALA A 84 -13.63 -1.06 3.18
C ALA A 84 -12.60 -1.37 4.27
N ALA A 85 -12.16 -2.62 4.34
CA ALA A 85 -11.13 -3.04 5.30
C ALA A 85 -9.78 -2.33 5.09
N LYS A 86 -9.33 -2.21 3.83
CA LYS A 86 -8.15 -1.43 3.47
C LYS A 86 -8.29 0.03 3.91
N ARG A 87 -9.46 0.62 3.70
CA ARG A 87 -9.72 2.02 4.05
C ARG A 87 -9.72 2.22 5.56
N PHE A 88 -10.32 1.30 6.31
CA PHE A 88 -10.26 1.27 7.76
C PHE A 88 -8.82 1.29 8.26
N VAL A 89 -7.98 0.37 7.78
CA VAL A 89 -6.56 0.25 8.17
C VAL A 89 -5.80 1.55 7.94
N ILE A 90 -5.97 2.16 6.77
CA ILE A 90 -5.28 3.42 6.41
C ILE A 90 -5.75 4.57 7.32
N ASN A 91 -7.06 4.74 7.50
CA ASN A 91 -7.62 5.80 8.33
C ASN A 91 -7.21 5.64 9.80
N HIS A 92 -7.25 4.42 10.32
CA HIS A 92 -6.85 4.10 11.68
C HIS A 92 -5.36 4.44 11.90
N ALA A 93 -4.49 4.03 10.99
CA ALA A 93 -3.06 4.35 11.07
C ALA A 93 -2.77 5.86 11.02
N VAL A 94 -3.54 6.63 10.22
CA VAL A 94 -3.42 8.10 10.17
C VAL A 94 -3.86 8.74 11.49
N ALA A 95 -5.03 8.35 12.00
CA ALA A 95 -5.55 8.89 13.26
C ALA A 95 -4.58 8.59 14.42
N LEU A 96 -4.07 7.36 14.49
CA LEU A 96 -3.14 6.93 15.51
C LEU A 96 -1.79 7.65 15.40
N ALA A 97 -1.27 7.82 14.19
CA ALA A 97 -0.07 8.62 13.96
C ALA A 97 -0.24 10.08 14.41
N GLY A 98 -1.38 10.71 14.09
CA GLY A 98 -1.68 12.07 14.56
C GLY A 98 -1.71 12.15 16.08
N SER A 99 -2.44 11.24 16.73
CA SER A 99 -2.57 11.18 18.19
C SER A 99 -1.21 10.98 18.88
N LEU A 100 -0.42 9.99 18.44
CA LEU A 100 0.88 9.69 19.03
C LEU A 100 1.89 10.84 18.81
N TYR A 101 1.83 11.50 17.65
CA TYR A 101 2.66 12.67 17.36
C TYR A 101 2.31 13.84 18.29
N SER A 102 1.03 14.17 18.44
CA SER A 102 0.55 15.20 19.36
C SER A 102 0.88 14.89 20.83
N ALA A 103 0.94 13.61 21.19
CA ALA A 103 1.39 13.16 22.51
C ALA A 103 2.92 13.19 22.72
N GLY A 104 3.69 13.69 21.74
CA GLY A 104 5.15 13.81 21.83
C GLY A 104 5.91 12.49 21.67
N LYS A 105 5.24 11.40 21.26
CA LYS A 105 5.83 10.06 21.13
C LYS A 105 6.57 9.83 19.80
N PHE A 106 7.03 10.91 19.17
CA PHE A 106 7.77 10.80 17.91
C PHE A 106 9.24 10.43 18.15
N ASP A 107 9.68 9.35 17.50
CA ASP A 107 11.08 8.93 17.42
C ASP A 107 11.44 8.50 15.98
N GLU A 108 12.67 8.01 15.78
CA GLU A 108 13.10 7.54 14.45
C GLU A 108 12.36 6.27 13.98
N HIS A 109 11.78 5.52 14.91
CA HIS A 109 11.03 4.29 14.72
C HIS A 109 9.52 4.51 14.63
N PHE A 110 9.07 5.76 14.48
CA PHE A 110 7.67 6.14 14.62
C PHE A 110 6.69 5.31 13.78
N ILE A 111 7.09 4.89 12.57
CA ILE A 111 6.26 3.97 11.76
C ILE A 111 6.00 2.65 12.48
N LEU A 112 7.03 2.04 13.07
CA LEU A 112 6.87 0.80 13.84
C LEU A 112 6.05 1.03 15.09
N THR A 113 6.28 2.15 15.80
CA THR A 113 5.51 2.52 17.00
C THR A 113 4.01 2.61 16.70
N VAL A 114 3.64 3.29 15.62
CA VAL A 114 2.22 3.40 15.20
C VAL A 114 1.67 2.04 14.79
N VAL A 115 2.40 1.23 14.03
CA VAL A 115 1.91 -0.10 13.60
C VAL A 115 1.72 -1.04 14.79
N ARG A 116 2.66 -1.08 15.72
CA ARG A 116 2.54 -1.89 16.95
C ARG A 116 1.38 -1.44 17.82
N GLU A 117 1.15 -0.13 17.91
CA GLU A 117 0.01 0.38 18.66
C GLU A 117 -1.31 0.02 17.97
N ALA A 118 -1.35 0.04 16.63
CA ALA A 118 -2.52 -0.39 15.86
C ALA A 118 -2.80 -1.90 16.00
N GLU A 119 -1.76 -2.73 16.01
CA GLU A 119 -1.86 -4.20 16.18
C GLU A 119 -2.51 -4.61 17.50
N LYS A 120 -2.47 -3.76 18.54
CA LYS A 120 -3.19 -4.01 19.79
C LYS A 120 -4.71 -3.99 19.63
N SER A 121 -5.23 -3.40 18.56
CA SER A 121 -6.65 -3.44 18.23
C SER A 121 -6.98 -4.72 17.46
N PRO A 122 -7.86 -5.59 18.00
CA PRO A 122 -8.35 -6.76 17.26
C PRO A 122 -9.04 -6.37 15.95
N GLU A 123 -9.76 -5.24 15.95
CA GLU A 123 -10.46 -4.71 14.78
C GLU A 123 -9.46 -4.32 13.67
N PHE A 124 -8.35 -3.69 14.03
CA PHE A 124 -7.28 -3.36 13.07
C PHE A 124 -6.69 -4.62 12.45
N SER A 125 -6.37 -5.62 13.26
CA SER A 125 -5.79 -6.89 12.79
C SER A 125 -6.73 -7.65 11.87
N ALA A 126 -8.03 -7.70 12.19
CA ALA A 126 -9.06 -8.32 11.35
C ALA A 126 -9.19 -7.59 10.00
N ASN A 127 -9.29 -6.26 10.02
CA ASN A 127 -9.37 -5.47 8.78
C ASN A 127 -8.07 -5.54 7.96
N TYR A 128 -6.91 -5.67 8.60
CA TYR A 128 -5.65 -5.87 7.89
C TYR A 128 -5.64 -7.21 7.14
N ALA A 129 -6.04 -8.30 7.80
CA ALA A 129 -6.13 -9.61 7.18
C ALA A 129 -7.10 -9.61 5.99
N GLU A 130 -8.28 -9.03 6.17
CA GLU A 130 -9.29 -8.88 5.11
C GLU A 130 -8.75 -8.06 3.93
N ALA A 131 -8.11 -6.92 4.19
CA ALA A 131 -7.55 -6.05 3.17
C ALA A 131 -6.49 -6.73 2.27
N VAL A 132 -5.80 -7.75 2.80
CA VAL A 132 -4.75 -8.49 2.05
C VAL A 132 -5.27 -9.77 1.40
N GLY A 133 -6.59 -10.02 1.48
CA GLY A 133 -7.28 -11.11 0.79
C GLY A 133 -7.94 -12.15 1.70
N GLY A 134 -7.98 -11.92 3.01
CA GLY A 134 -8.57 -12.85 3.98
C GLY A 134 -7.74 -14.12 4.18
N GLU A 135 -8.31 -15.08 4.91
CA GLU A 135 -7.66 -16.38 5.21
C GLU A 135 -7.40 -17.19 3.93
N ASP A 136 -8.33 -17.17 2.97
CA ASP A 136 -8.21 -17.92 1.70
C ASP A 136 -7.01 -17.49 0.84
N ALA A 137 -6.52 -16.27 1.02
CA ALA A 137 -5.37 -15.76 0.29
C ALA A 137 -4.05 -15.98 1.02
N ASP A 138 -4.04 -16.54 2.24
CA ASP A 138 -2.80 -16.68 2.99
C ASP A 138 -1.81 -17.65 2.33
N GLY A 139 -0.52 -17.37 2.49
CA GLY A 139 0.55 -18.06 1.77
C GLY A 139 0.60 -17.80 0.26
N THR A 140 -0.40 -17.13 -0.34
CA THR A 140 -0.40 -16.84 -1.77
C THR A 140 0.53 -15.68 -2.14
N ARG A 141 1.01 -15.71 -3.39
CA ARG A 141 1.79 -14.58 -3.96
C ARG A 141 0.96 -13.30 -4.09
N ALA A 142 -0.36 -13.42 -4.23
CA ALA A 142 -1.27 -12.29 -4.31
C ALA A 142 -1.34 -11.56 -2.96
N ALA A 143 -1.58 -12.29 -1.87
CA ALA A 143 -1.57 -11.72 -0.51
C ALA A 143 -0.23 -11.11 -0.14
N ALA A 144 0.88 -11.76 -0.48
CA ALA A 144 2.22 -11.18 -0.26
C ALA A 144 2.41 -9.82 -0.95
N ARG A 145 1.91 -9.67 -2.18
CA ARG A 145 1.95 -8.38 -2.90
C ARG A 145 1.00 -7.36 -2.29
N ALA A 146 -0.20 -7.78 -1.88
CA ALA A 146 -1.17 -6.92 -1.21
C ALA A 146 -0.60 -6.36 0.10
N ARG A 147 -0.01 -7.23 0.95
CA ARG A 147 0.71 -6.86 2.18
C ARG A 147 1.79 -5.81 1.91
N VAL A 148 2.67 -6.05 0.93
CA VAL A 148 3.72 -5.10 0.56
C VAL A 148 3.14 -3.75 0.12
N SER A 149 2.10 -3.75 -0.71
CA SER A 149 1.45 -2.53 -1.18
C SER A 149 0.79 -1.75 -0.04
N LEU A 150 0.04 -2.43 0.82
CA LEU A 150 -0.65 -1.84 1.96
C LEU A 150 0.35 -1.26 2.96
N ASN A 151 1.39 -2.02 3.33
CA ASN A 151 2.44 -1.57 4.25
C ASN A 151 3.18 -0.33 3.71
N GLN A 152 3.42 -0.26 2.41
CA GLN A 152 3.99 0.94 1.79
C GLN A 152 3.05 2.15 1.87
N GLN A 153 1.75 1.95 1.76
CA GLN A 153 0.77 3.02 1.92
C GLN A 153 0.72 3.49 3.38
N ILE A 154 0.61 2.56 4.33
CA ILE A 154 0.65 2.81 5.78
C ILE A 154 1.88 3.65 6.16
N GLY A 155 3.08 3.22 5.77
CA GLY A 155 4.30 3.97 6.09
C GLY A 155 4.33 5.39 5.49
N ARG A 156 3.75 5.60 4.29
CA ARG A 156 3.65 6.93 3.68
C ARG A 156 2.67 7.83 4.41
N VAL A 157 1.50 7.32 4.77
CA VAL A 157 0.47 8.12 5.43
C VAL A 157 0.85 8.44 6.87
N ILE A 158 1.50 7.52 7.61
CA ILE A 158 2.05 7.78 8.95
C ILE A 158 3.10 8.89 8.88
N LYS A 159 4.07 8.78 7.98
CA LYS A 159 5.11 9.82 7.79
C LYS A 159 4.49 11.18 7.51
N LYS A 160 3.46 11.22 6.66
CA LYS A 160 2.75 12.45 6.32
C LYS A 160 1.98 13.03 7.51
N ALA A 161 1.26 12.19 8.25
CA ALA A 161 0.51 12.59 9.43
C ALA A 161 1.41 13.21 10.52
N ALA A 162 2.64 12.70 10.66
CA ALA A 162 3.65 13.24 11.57
C ALA A 162 4.42 14.45 11.02
N GLY A 163 4.16 14.89 9.79
CA GLY A 163 4.96 15.93 9.12
C GLY A 163 6.44 15.56 8.99
N ALA A 164 6.78 14.27 8.98
CA ALA A 164 8.15 13.80 9.10
C ALA A 164 8.86 13.63 7.74
N ARG A 165 10.19 13.59 7.79
CA ARG A 165 11.05 13.30 6.63
C ARG A 165 11.67 11.92 6.75
N SER A 166 12.05 11.33 5.62
CA SER A 166 12.80 10.09 5.62
C SER A 166 14.23 10.36 6.09
N LYS A 167 14.66 9.66 7.15
CA LYS A 167 16.04 9.71 7.63
C LYS A 167 16.99 9.22 6.55
N ARG A 168 18.12 9.88 6.41
CA ARG A 168 19.15 9.54 5.43
C ARG A 168 20.44 9.12 6.13
N LEU A 169 21.10 8.12 5.56
CA LEU A 169 22.44 7.73 5.93
C LEU A 169 23.44 8.78 5.43
N ALA A 170 24.68 8.75 5.93
CA ALA A 170 25.77 9.61 5.45
C ALA A 170 26.00 9.49 3.92
N SER A 171 25.67 8.35 3.32
CA SER A 171 25.71 8.12 1.87
C SER A 171 24.56 8.77 1.07
N GLY A 172 23.65 9.50 1.73
CA GLY A 172 22.45 10.08 1.13
C GLY A 172 21.29 9.09 0.90
N LYS A 173 21.51 7.80 1.10
CA LYS A 173 20.47 6.74 0.97
C LYS A 173 19.46 6.81 2.11
N ILE A 174 18.21 6.42 1.84
CA ILE A 174 17.15 6.34 2.87
C ILE A 174 17.51 5.25 3.88
N ALA A 175 17.53 5.61 5.16
CA ALA A 175 17.73 4.68 6.26
C ALA A 175 16.47 3.82 6.47
N ARG A 176 16.66 2.51 6.63
CA ARG A 176 15.57 1.54 6.84
C ARG A 176 15.93 0.61 7.99
N ALA A 177 14.91 0.16 8.70
CA ALA A 177 15.02 -0.86 9.73
C ALA A 177 14.20 -2.10 9.32
N GLN A 178 14.58 -3.23 9.90
CA GLN A 178 13.92 -4.53 9.73
C GLN A 178 13.46 -5.03 11.10
N VAL A 179 12.33 -5.74 11.11
CA VAL A 179 11.78 -6.37 12.31
C VAL A 179 11.08 -7.67 11.91
N THR A 180 11.10 -8.66 12.79
CA THR A 180 10.52 -9.98 12.54
C THR A 180 9.12 -10.11 13.15
N ASP A 181 8.88 -9.44 14.28
CA ASP A 181 7.65 -9.57 15.07
C ASP A 181 6.72 -8.37 14.90
N ALA A 182 6.36 -8.07 13.65
CA ALA A 182 5.34 -7.07 13.29
C ALA A 182 4.77 -7.33 11.90
N ILE A 183 3.58 -6.80 11.62
CA ILE A 183 2.95 -6.82 10.29
C ILE A 183 3.85 -6.17 9.22
N VAL A 184 4.65 -5.18 9.62
CA VAL A 184 5.66 -4.55 8.77
C VAL A 184 7.04 -5.17 9.00
N SER A 185 7.56 -5.91 8.02
CA SER A 185 8.91 -6.52 8.14
C SER A 185 10.06 -5.55 7.86
N THR A 186 9.80 -4.47 7.12
CA THR A 186 10.78 -3.43 6.81
C THR A 186 10.09 -2.08 6.72
N TYR A 187 10.68 -1.05 7.31
CA TYR A 187 10.14 0.30 7.29
C TYR A 187 11.26 1.35 7.20
N THR A 188 10.87 2.58 6.89
CA THR A 188 11.79 3.72 6.74
C THR A 188 11.95 4.40 8.09
N LEU A 189 13.19 4.71 8.49
CA LEU A 189 13.43 5.54 9.67
C LEU A 189 13.08 6.98 9.36
N LEU A 190 12.59 7.71 10.35
CA LEU A 190 12.08 9.07 10.19
C LEU A 190 12.89 10.10 10.98
N ASP A 191 12.92 11.33 10.47
CA ASP A 191 13.41 12.51 11.19
C ASP A 191 12.25 13.52 11.28
N LYS A 192 12.26 14.36 12.32
CA LYS A 192 11.34 15.50 12.38
C LYS A 192 11.60 16.42 11.17
N ALA A 193 10.53 17.03 10.63
CA ALA A 193 10.73 18.19 9.77
C ALA A 193 11.44 19.28 10.59
N ALA A 194 12.40 19.94 9.94
CA ALA A 194 13.01 21.15 10.47
C ALA A 194 12.03 22.32 10.29
#